data_AF-A0A434STH1-F1
#
_entry.id   AF-A0A434STH1-F1
#
_cell.length_a   1.000
_cell.length_b   1.000
_cell.length_c   1.000
_cell.angle_alpha   90.00
_cell.angle_beta   90.00
_cell.angle_gamma   90.00
#
_symmetry.space_group_name_H-M   'P 1'
#
loop_
_entity.id
_entity.type
_entity.pdbx_description
1 polymer ?
#
loop_
_entity_poly.entity_id
_entity_poly.type
_entity_poly.pdbx_seq_one_letter_code
_entity_poly.pdbx_strand_id
1 'polypeptide(L)'
;MPSPKKKKAKEPPRGITPPSNAVPSLSNEWVLPLVAVGSLRFEHLCLDILRKEYKEAQRTSLKRKRGVPQFGVDVEGFDQDSEPFVVISAKCYKDIEGWHLAPWTEDFTKHLEGHW
;
A
#
# COMPACT_ATOMS: atom_id res chain seq x y z
N MET A 1 11.61 -13.86 42.74
CA MET A 1 11.13 -14.25 41.41
C MET A 1 11.40 -13.11 40.44
N PRO A 2 12.25 -13.26 39.41
CA PRO A 2 12.48 -12.20 38.45
C PRO A 2 11.25 -12.04 37.55
N SER A 3 10.74 -10.81 37.41
CA SER A 3 9.59 -10.49 36.56
C SER A 3 9.87 -10.82 35.08
N PRO A 4 8.88 -11.33 34.33
CA PRO A 4 9.07 -11.67 32.93
C PRO A 4 9.31 -10.39 32.12
N LYS A 5 10.43 -10.35 31.38
CA LYS A 5 10.73 -9.27 30.43
C LYS A 5 9.60 -9.19 29.40
N LYS A 6 8.87 -8.07 29.38
CA LYS A 6 7.88 -7.76 28.33
C LYS A 6 8.57 -7.91 26.96
N LYS A 7 8.14 -8.90 26.17
CA LYS A 7 8.53 -9.00 24.75
C LYS A 7 8.05 -7.72 24.08
N LYS A 8 8.96 -6.89 23.55
CA LYS A 8 8.58 -5.78 22.67
C LYS A 8 7.75 -6.38 21.53
N ALA A 9 6.55 -5.85 21.31
CA ALA A 9 5.75 -6.23 20.16
C ALA A 9 6.61 -6.08 18.90
N LYS A 10 6.70 -7.12 18.08
CA LYS A 10 7.35 -7.01 16.77
C LYS A 10 6.52 -6.03 15.97
N GLU A 11 7.09 -4.89 15.61
CA GLU A 11 6.44 -4.00 14.65
C GLU A 11 6.29 -4.75 13.31
N PRO A 12 5.20 -4.52 12.57
CA PRO A 12 5.03 -5.06 11.23
C PRO A 12 6.22 -4.66 10.34
N PRO A 13 6.65 -5.51 9.39
CA PRO A 13 7.70 -5.15 8.45
C PRO A 13 7.23 -3.94 7.61
N ARG A 14 7.86 -2.77 7.82
CA ARG A 14 7.53 -1.49 7.17
C ARG A 14 8.44 -1.16 5.97
N GLY A 15 8.94 -2.19 5.26
CA GLY A 15 9.95 -2.04 4.20
C GLY A 15 9.41 -2.15 2.77
N ILE A 16 10.23 -1.75 1.79
CA ILE A 16 9.99 -2.04 0.37
C ILE A 16 10.22 -3.54 0.13
N THR A 17 9.21 -4.22 -0.41
CA THR A 17 9.34 -5.60 -0.89
C THR A 17 10.04 -5.57 -2.25
N PRO A 18 11.26 -6.13 -2.38
CA PRO A 18 11.93 -6.18 -3.67
C PRO A 18 11.19 -7.13 -4.62
N PRO A 19 11.23 -6.88 -5.93
CA PRO A 19 10.73 -7.83 -6.91
C PRO A 19 11.49 -9.15 -6.81
N SER A 20 10.78 -10.27 -7.00
CA SER A 20 11.38 -11.60 -7.07
C SER A 20 12.02 -11.84 -8.43
N ASN A 21 13.15 -12.55 -8.45
CA ASN A 21 13.74 -13.07 -9.68
C ASN A 21 13.10 -14.39 -10.15
N ALA A 22 12.03 -14.84 -9.47
CA ALA A 22 11.33 -16.07 -9.83
C ALA A 22 10.78 -15.96 -11.26
N VAL A 23 11.14 -16.94 -12.10
CA VAL A 23 10.56 -17.13 -13.43
C VAL A 23 9.06 -17.40 -13.26
N PRO A 24 8.19 -16.88 -14.14
CA PRO A 24 6.76 -17.18 -14.08
C PRO A 24 6.54 -18.69 -14.03
N SER A 25 5.68 -19.15 -13.13
CA SER A 25 5.34 -20.57 -13.06
C SER A 25 4.81 -21.03 -14.41
N LEU A 26 5.29 -22.19 -14.89
CA LEU A 26 4.76 -22.83 -16.09
C LEU A 26 3.41 -23.51 -15.85
N SER A 27 2.96 -23.59 -14.59
CA SER A 27 1.62 -24.06 -14.25
C SER A 27 0.61 -22.92 -14.24
N ASN A 28 -0.61 -23.18 -14.71
CA ASN A 28 -1.72 -22.23 -14.59
C ASN A 28 -2.09 -22.02 -13.12
N GLU A 29 -1.63 -20.91 -12.54
CA GLU A 29 -2.04 -20.46 -11.21
C GLU A 29 -3.25 -19.52 -11.32
N TRP A 30 -4.27 -19.78 -10.51
CA TRP A 30 -5.49 -18.96 -10.45
C TRP A 30 -5.28 -17.62 -9.73
N VAL A 31 -4.19 -17.49 -8.96
CA VAL A 31 -3.85 -16.31 -8.19
C VAL A 31 -2.51 -15.79 -8.67
N LEU A 32 -2.47 -14.51 -9.09
CA LEU A 32 -1.21 -13.87 -9.46
C LEU A 32 -0.31 -13.77 -8.21
N PRO A 33 0.98 -14.10 -8.32
CA PRO A 33 1.93 -13.93 -7.23
C PRO A 33 2.27 -12.44 -7.07
N LEU A 34 1.32 -11.63 -6.60
CA LEU A 34 1.44 -10.17 -6.48
C LEU A 34 2.65 -9.75 -5.64
N VAL A 35 3.10 -10.60 -4.73
CA VAL A 35 4.29 -10.35 -3.92
C VAL A 35 5.57 -10.45 -4.74
N ALA A 36 5.58 -11.30 -5.77
CA ALA A 36 6.73 -11.45 -6.66
C ALA A 36 6.97 -10.19 -7.52
N VAL A 37 5.94 -9.35 -7.76
CA VAL A 37 6.14 -8.11 -8.53
C VAL A 37 6.87 -7.02 -7.74
N GLY A 38 6.89 -7.11 -6.41
CA GLY A 38 7.48 -6.13 -5.52
C GLY A 38 6.65 -4.86 -5.34
N SER A 39 6.93 -4.09 -4.29
CA SER A 39 6.09 -2.95 -3.88
C SER A 39 5.92 -1.89 -4.96
N LEU A 40 6.99 -1.57 -5.70
CA LEU A 40 6.93 -0.50 -6.70
C LEU A 40 5.99 -0.83 -7.85
N ARG A 41 6.11 -2.04 -8.42
CA ARG A 41 5.21 -2.47 -9.50
C ARG A 41 3.80 -2.71 -8.99
N PHE A 42 3.66 -3.15 -7.74
CA PHE A 42 2.36 -3.29 -7.10
C PHE A 42 1.62 -1.94 -6.99
N GLU A 43 2.30 -0.86 -6.60
CA GLU A 43 1.73 0.49 -6.61
C GLU A 43 1.30 0.94 -8.02
N HIS A 44 2.08 0.62 -9.05
CA HIS A 44 1.68 0.88 -10.44
C HIS A 44 0.42 0.10 -10.85
N LEU A 45 0.28 -1.16 -10.42
CA LEU A 45 -0.95 -1.93 -10.64
C LEU A 45 -2.15 -1.27 -9.94
N CYS A 46 -1.98 -0.78 -8.71
CA CYS A 46 -3.01 -0.03 -8.01
C CYS A 46 -3.39 1.27 -8.74
N LEU A 47 -2.42 1.98 -9.32
CA LEU A 47 -2.68 3.15 -10.18
C LEU A 47 -3.51 2.78 -11.40
N ASP A 48 -3.21 1.66 -12.06
CA ASP A 48 -3.97 1.20 -13.23
C ASP A 48 -5.39 0.74 -12.86
N ILE A 49 -5.56 0.10 -11.70
CA ILE A 49 -6.89 -0.20 -11.14
C ILE A 49 -7.67 1.09 -10.91
N LEU A 50 -7.06 2.09 -10.27
CA LEU A 50 -7.70 3.37 -10.01
C LEU A 50 -8.17 4.03 -11.31
N ARG A 51 -7.30 4.08 -12.34
CA ARG A 51 -7.65 4.63 -13.66
C ARG A 51 -8.82 3.92 -14.33
N LYS A 52 -8.96 2.61 -14.10
CA LYS A 52 -10.00 1.79 -14.71
C LYS A 52 -11.34 1.96 -14.00
N GLU A 53 -11.33 1.95 -12.67
CA GLU A 53 -12.54 1.96 -11.85
C GLU A 53 -13.08 3.38 -11.61
N TYR A 54 -12.20 4.38 -11.50
CA TYR A 54 -12.57 5.78 -11.25
C TYR A 54 -12.39 6.62 -12.52
N LYS A 55 -13.36 6.53 -13.43
CA LYS A 55 -13.31 7.20 -14.75
C LYS A 55 -13.48 8.72 -14.67
N GLU A 56 -14.05 9.19 -13.57
CA GLU A 56 -14.23 10.59 -13.23
C GLU A 56 -12.92 11.28 -12.82
N ALA A 57 -11.88 10.50 -12.47
CA ALA A 57 -10.57 11.03 -12.13
C ALA A 57 -9.93 11.72 -13.34
N GLN A 58 -9.70 13.03 -13.24
CA GLN A 58 -9.04 13.81 -14.29
C GLN A 58 -7.54 13.53 -14.34
N ARG A 59 -6.96 13.21 -13.18
CA ARG A 59 -5.54 12.92 -13.02
C ARG A 59 -5.35 11.82 -11.99
N THR A 60 -4.34 11.00 -12.21
CA THR A 60 -3.95 9.93 -11.29
C THR A 60 -2.43 9.98 -11.11
N SER A 61 -1.93 9.76 -9.90
CA SER A 61 -0.49 9.85 -9.64
C SER A 61 -0.01 8.94 -8.51
N LEU A 62 1.26 8.54 -8.57
CA LEU A 62 1.95 7.90 -7.44
C LEU A 62 2.50 8.97 -6.50
N LYS A 63 2.21 8.85 -5.21
CA LYS A 63 2.66 9.79 -4.18
C LYS A 63 4.10 9.46 -3.77
N ARG A 64 5.07 9.89 -4.59
CA ARG A 64 6.52 9.62 -4.41
C ARG A 64 7.33 10.84 -3.93
N LYS A 65 6.70 11.98 -3.64
CA LYS A 65 7.44 13.21 -3.27
C LYS A 65 8.19 13.04 -1.94
N ARG A 66 9.53 13.13 -2.00
CA ARG A 66 10.39 13.25 -0.81
C ARG A 66 10.06 14.55 -0.07
N GLY A 67 10.01 14.49 1.27
CA GLY A 67 9.84 15.67 2.13
C GLY A 67 8.39 16.10 2.41
N VAL A 68 7.40 15.47 1.78
CA VAL A 68 5.97 15.68 2.10
C VAL A 68 5.50 14.52 2.97
N PRO A 69 4.79 14.76 4.07
CA PRO A 69 4.10 13.69 4.80
C PRO A 69 3.15 12.93 3.86
N GLN A 70 3.42 11.64 3.64
CA GLN A 70 2.63 10.82 2.72
C GLN A 70 1.46 10.13 3.44
N PHE A 71 1.46 10.13 4.78
CA PHE A 71 0.51 9.46 5.69
C PHE A 71 0.01 8.10 5.19
N GLY A 72 0.93 7.33 4.59
CA GLY A 72 0.64 6.01 4.04
C GLY A 72 0.00 5.99 2.65
N VAL A 73 -0.44 7.11 2.06
CA VAL A 73 -0.96 7.15 0.69
C VAL A 73 0.16 6.93 -0.31
N ASP A 74 -0.08 5.98 -1.22
CA ASP A 74 0.85 5.60 -2.27
C ASP A 74 0.33 6.00 -3.67
N VAL A 75 -1.00 6.08 -3.84
CA VAL A 75 -1.67 6.45 -5.11
C VAL A 75 -2.80 7.44 -4.84
N GLU A 76 -2.96 8.42 -5.71
CA GLU A 76 -4.00 9.46 -5.63
C GLU A 76 -4.75 9.58 -6.97
N GLY A 77 -6.06 9.78 -6.89
CA GLY A 77 -6.93 10.22 -7.99
C GLY A 77 -7.55 11.57 -7.67
N PHE A 78 -7.51 12.47 -8.64
CA PHE A 78 -7.93 13.87 -8.49
C PHE A 78 -9.18 14.16 -9.32
N ASP A 79 -10.05 15.00 -8.78
CA ASP A 79 -11.27 15.47 -9.44
C ASP A 79 -10.99 16.63 -10.41
N GLN A 80 -12.05 17.34 -10.83
CA GLN A 80 -11.96 18.48 -11.75
C GLN A 80 -11.28 19.70 -11.14
N ASP A 81 -11.38 19.87 -9.82
CA ASP A 81 -10.77 20.98 -9.08
C ASP A 81 -9.31 20.66 -8.69
N SER A 82 -8.80 19.50 -9.11
CA SER A 82 -7.48 18.96 -8.76
C SER A 82 -7.34 18.62 -7.27
N GLU A 83 -8.46 18.41 -6.58
CA GLU A 83 -8.51 17.92 -5.20
C GLU A 83 -8.52 16.38 -5.24
N PRO A 84 -7.73 15.69 -4.40
CA PRO A 84 -7.74 14.24 -4.37
C PRO A 84 -9.02 13.73 -3.69
N PHE A 85 -9.85 13.02 -4.47
CA PHE A 85 -11.11 12.47 -3.98
C PHE A 85 -11.02 10.96 -3.71
N VAL A 86 -9.98 10.30 -4.20
CA VAL A 86 -9.70 8.88 -3.96
C VAL A 86 -8.21 8.67 -3.72
N VAL A 87 -7.89 7.90 -2.69
CA VAL A 87 -6.51 7.58 -2.32
C VAL A 87 -6.37 6.08 -2.04
N ILE A 88 -5.23 5.51 -2.42
CA ILE A 88 -4.89 4.11 -2.15
C ILE A 88 -3.57 4.06 -1.40
N SER A 89 -3.56 3.31 -0.29
CA SER A 89 -2.34 2.84 0.33
C SER A 89 -2.10 1.39 -0.08
N ALA A 90 -0.97 1.13 -0.71
CA ALA A 90 -0.61 -0.17 -1.28
C ALA A 90 0.42 -0.85 -0.39
N LYS A 91 0.12 -2.08 0.05
CA LYS A 91 1.04 -2.90 0.83
C LYS A 91 1.15 -4.30 0.25
N CYS A 92 2.39 -4.70 0.01
CA CYS A 92 2.74 -5.93 -0.72
C CYS A 92 3.31 -6.95 0.28
N TYR A 93 2.44 -7.76 0.87
CA TYR A 93 2.79 -8.76 1.89
C TYR A 93 2.58 -10.18 1.37
N LYS A 94 3.51 -11.08 1.71
CA LYS A 94 3.36 -12.54 1.48
C LYS A 94 2.41 -13.18 2.46
N ASP A 95 2.66 -12.92 3.74
CA ASP A 95 1.91 -13.47 4.84
C ASP A 95 1.59 -12.30 5.78
N ILE A 96 0.31 -12.03 5.99
CA ILE A 96 -0.15 -10.98 6.89
C ILE A 96 -1.21 -11.53 7.85
N GLU A 97 -0.99 -11.31 9.13
CA GLU A 97 -1.99 -11.56 10.17
C GLU A 97 -2.77 -10.27 10.47
N GLY A 98 -4.03 -10.36 10.88
CA GLY A 98 -4.90 -9.19 11.04
C GLY A 98 -4.37 -8.09 11.98
N TRP A 99 -3.57 -8.45 13.00
CA TRP A 99 -2.96 -7.46 13.89
C TRP A 99 -1.87 -6.60 13.22
N HIS A 100 -1.32 -7.02 12.08
CA HIS A 100 -0.41 -6.19 11.29
C HIS A 100 -1.15 -5.10 10.51
N LEU A 101 -2.43 -5.31 10.18
CA LEU A 101 -3.26 -4.35 9.45
C LEU A 101 -3.79 -3.27 10.39
N ALA A 102 -4.20 -3.63 11.61
CA ALA A 102 -4.91 -2.71 12.49
C ALA A 102 -4.17 -1.38 12.75
N PRO A 103 -2.87 -1.35 13.11
CA PRO A 103 -2.14 -0.10 13.31
C PRO A 103 -2.02 0.73 12.03
N TRP A 104 -1.84 0.06 10.88
CA TRP A 104 -1.74 0.74 9.59
C TRP A 104 -3.08 1.34 9.16
N THR A 105 -4.18 0.63 9.34
CA THR A 105 -5.53 1.14 9.04
C THR A 105 -5.85 2.32 9.93
N GLU A 106 -5.53 2.25 11.22
CA GLU A 106 -5.74 3.34 12.17
C GLU A 106 -4.91 4.58 11.80
N ASP A 107 -3.61 4.41 11.50
CA ASP A 107 -2.75 5.49 11.03
C ASP A 107 -3.32 6.10 9.73
N PHE A 108 -3.74 5.27 8.78
CA PHE A 108 -4.28 5.72 7.50
C PHE A 108 -5.60 6.49 7.64
N THR A 109 -6.55 5.96 8.43
CA THR A 109 -7.87 6.58 8.59
C THR A 109 -7.84 7.86 9.41
N LYS A 110 -6.91 7.98 10.36
CA LYS A 110 -6.73 9.19 11.17
C LYS A 110 -6.42 10.44 10.34
N HIS A 111 -5.88 10.26 9.14
CA HIS A 111 -5.52 11.35 8.24
C HIS A 111 -6.56 11.61 7.14
N LEU A 112 -7.69 10.88 7.11
CA LEU A 112 -8.73 11.04 6.09
C LEU A 112 -9.44 12.40 6.12
N GLU A 113 -9.66 13.01 7.29
CA GLU A 113 -10.51 14.19 7.45
C GLU A 113 -9.83 15.55 7.17
N GLY A 114 -8.61 15.63 6.62
CA GLY A 114 -8.01 16.96 6.41
C GLY A 114 -6.70 17.09 5.64
N HIS A 115 -6.23 16.06 4.92
CA HIS A 115 -4.87 16.07 4.36
C HIS A 115 -4.72 15.55 2.92
N TRP A 116 -5.81 15.43 2.20
CA TRP A 116 -5.79 15.04 0.80
C TRP A 116 -6.32 16.22 0.02
#